data_AF-A0A975DHP7-F1
#
_entry.id   AF-A0A975DHP7-F1
#
_cell.length_a   1.000
_cell.length_b   1.000
_cell.length_c   1.000
_cell.angle_alpha   90.00
_cell.angle_beta   90.00
_cell.angle_gamma   90.00
#
_symmetry.space_group_name_H-M   'P 1'
#
loop_
_entity.id
_entity.type
_entity.pdbx_description
1 polymer ?
#
loop_
_entity_poly.entity_id
_entity_poly.type
_entity_poly.pdbx_seq_one_letter_code
_entity_poly.pdbx_strand_id
1 'polypeptide(L)'
;MFLKSIESQKNLKPYFYKKSQKVGGFGCLMGGIAAFNLLFEIAKILGIPMDEPGRNFDGFLVFLGFMSAFLVLVLCLYFSCFITSLAYFWRAFKRGNITADEYLDICFKGLYPQKWQRGL
;
A
#
# COMPACT_ATOMS: atom_id res chain seq x y z
N MET A 1 6.31 14.68 -3.56
CA MET A 1 6.49 13.58 -2.59
C MET A 1 6.70 12.24 -3.28
N PHE A 2 5.80 11.82 -4.18
CA PHE A 2 5.89 10.57 -4.93
C PHE A 2 7.17 10.40 -5.78
N LEU A 3 7.60 11.45 -6.49
CA LEU A 3 8.85 11.39 -7.28
C LEU A 3 10.08 11.14 -6.38
N LYS A 4 10.13 11.78 -5.21
CA LYS A 4 11.22 11.60 -4.24
C LYS A 4 11.25 10.20 -3.64
N SER A 5 10.09 9.57 -3.42
CA SER A 5 10.03 8.20 -2.89
C SER A 5 10.48 7.17 -3.93
N ILE A 6 10.12 7.35 -5.21
CA ILE A 6 10.60 6.50 -6.31
C ILE A 6 12.12 6.62 -6.44
N GLU A 7 12.65 7.84 -6.45
CA GLU A 7 14.09 8.08 -6.52
C GLU A 7 14.82 7.46 -5.32
N SER A 8 14.28 7.68 -4.11
CA SER A 8 14.79 7.07 -2.89
C SER A 8 14.76 5.54 -2.93
N GLN A 9 13.83 4.89 -3.63
CA GLN A 9 13.82 3.43 -3.80
C GLN A 9 14.85 2.98 -4.84
N LYS A 10 14.94 3.66 -5.98
CA LYS A 10 15.89 3.34 -7.05
C LYS A 10 17.34 3.40 -6.57
N ASN A 11 17.64 4.36 -5.70
CA ASN A 11 18.98 4.58 -5.18
C ASN A 11 19.37 3.61 -4.05
N LEU A 12 18.49 2.74 -3.54
CA LEU A 12 18.82 1.82 -2.45
C LEU A 12 19.91 0.81 -2.83
N LYS A 13 20.81 0.51 -1.88
CA LYS A 13 21.75 -0.63 -1.99
C LYS A 13 20.94 -1.92 -2.22
N PRO A 14 21.42 -2.88 -3.03
CA PRO A 14 20.64 -4.06 -3.45
C PRO A 14 19.99 -4.84 -2.31
N TYR A 15 20.69 -4.97 -1.17
CA TYR A 15 20.18 -5.61 0.03
C TYR A 15 18.94 -4.91 0.61
N PHE A 16 18.98 -3.59 0.77
CA PHE A 16 17.86 -2.80 1.30
C PHE A 16 16.72 -2.67 0.30
N TYR A 17 17.04 -2.59 -1.00
CA TYR A 17 16.05 -2.61 -2.07
C TYR A 17 15.22 -3.90 -2.04
N LYS A 18 15.87 -5.07 -2.00
CA LYS A 18 15.19 -6.37 -1.93
C LYS A 18 14.35 -6.52 -0.67
N LYS A 19 14.80 -5.95 0.46
CA LYS A 19 13.98 -5.89 1.70
C LYS A 19 12.75 -5.02 1.52
N SER A 20 12.92 -3.78 1.05
CA SER A 20 11.82 -2.85 0.75
C SER A 20 10.77 -3.50 -0.16
N GLN A 21 11.20 -4.12 -1.25
CA GLN A 21 10.31 -4.80 -2.19
C GLN A 21 9.52 -5.94 -1.53
N LYS A 22 10.13 -6.74 -0.65
CA LYS A 22 9.43 -7.80 0.08
C LYS A 22 8.37 -7.25 1.01
N VAL A 23 8.68 -6.18 1.74
CA VAL A 23 7.74 -5.54 2.68
C VAL A 23 6.58 -4.91 1.92
N GLY A 24 6.87 -4.16 0.85
CA GLY A 24 5.86 -3.58 -0.02
C GLY A 24 5.01 -4.64 -0.72
N GLY A 25 5.63 -5.69 -1.26
CA GLY A 25 4.91 -6.80 -1.91
C GLY A 25 3.98 -7.54 -0.94
N PHE A 26 4.42 -7.81 0.29
CA PHE A 26 3.58 -8.39 1.32
C PHE A 26 2.43 -7.44 1.72
N GLY A 27 2.70 -6.14 1.83
CA GLY A 27 1.70 -5.10 2.02
C GLY A 27 0.63 -5.12 0.93
N CYS A 28 1.03 -5.09 -0.34
CA CYS A 28 0.11 -5.14 -1.47
C CYS A 28 -0.72 -6.43 -1.48
N LEU A 29 -0.13 -7.59 -1.16
CA LEU A 29 -0.86 -8.86 -1.09
C LEU A 29 -1.96 -8.79 -0.01
N MET A 30 -1.62 -8.37 1.20
CA MET A 30 -2.59 -8.20 2.29
C MET A 30 -3.66 -7.16 1.95
N GLY A 31 -3.28 -6.07 1.30
CA GLY A 31 -4.19 -5.02 0.84
C GLY A 31 -5.15 -5.51 -0.22
N GLY A 32 -4.69 -6.31 -1.17
CA GLY A 32 -5.52 -6.94 -2.20
C GLY A 32 -6.55 -7.89 -1.61
N ILE A 33 -6.15 -8.73 -0.65
CA ILE A 33 -7.07 -9.62 0.06
C ILE A 33 -8.12 -8.81 0.83
N ALA A 34 -7.71 -7.76 1.54
CA ALA A 34 -8.63 -6.90 2.29
C ALA A 34 -9.61 -6.18 1.34
N ALA A 35 -9.11 -5.61 0.25
CA ALA A 35 -9.92 -4.94 -0.76
C ALA A 35 -10.94 -5.91 -1.38
N PHE A 36 -10.52 -7.13 -1.72
CA PHE A 36 -11.42 -8.15 -2.27
C PHE A 36 -12.59 -8.46 -1.33
N ASN A 37 -12.32 -8.66 -0.04
CA ASN A 37 -13.38 -8.90 0.95
C ASN A 37 -14.32 -7.69 1.09
N LEU A 38 -13.77 -6.47 1.15
CA LEU A 38 -14.57 -5.25 1.27
C LEU A 38 -15.40 -4.95 0.02
N LEU A 39 -14.95 -5.35 -1.16
CA LEU A 39 -15.72 -5.22 -2.40
C LEU A 39 -17.04 -5.98 -2.35
N PHE A 40 -17.07 -7.18 -1.75
CA PHE A 40 -18.34 -7.91 -1.55
C PHE A 40 -19.29 -7.16 -0.62
N GLU A 41 -18.77 -6.55 0.44
CA GLU A 41 -19.61 -5.77 1.35
C GLU A 41 -20.14 -4.50 0.68
N ILE A 42 -19.33 -3.82 -0.12
CA ILE A 42 -19.78 -2.67 -0.93
C ILE A 42 -20.88 -3.09 -1.92
N ALA A 43 -20.68 -4.21 -2.63
CA ALA A 43 -21.67 -4.73 -3.58
C ALA A 43 -23.00 -5.03 -2.88
N LYS A 44 -22.98 -5.64 -1.69
CA LYS A 44 -24.18 -5.87 -0.86
C LYS A 44 -24.88 -4.57 -0.46
N ILE A 45 -24.11 -3.58 0.01
CA ILE A 45 -24.66 -2.27 0.44
C ILE A 45 -25.31 -1.54 -0.73
N LEU A 46 -24.70 -1.61 -1.92
CA LEU A 46 -25.22 -0.99 -3.14
C LEU A 46 -26.33 -1.81 -3.82
N GLY A 47 -26.66 -3.00 -3.30
CA GLY A 47 -27.67 -3.88 -3.88
C GLY A 47 -27.30 -4.39 -5.26
N ILE A 48 -26.00 -4.58 -5.54
CA ILE A 48 -25.48 -5.09 -6.81
C ILE A 48 -25.37 -6.62 -6.71
N PRO A 49 -26.26 -7.40 -7.36
CA PRO A 49 -26.11 -8.85 -7.47
C PRO A 49 -24.81 -9.19 -8.20
N MET A 50 -23.94 -9.95 -7.54
CA MET A 50 -22.63 -10.36 -8.07
C MET A 50 -22.72 -11.49 -9.11
N ASP A 51 -23.92 -12.08 -9.26
CA ASP A 51 -24.29 -13.14 -10.17
C ASP A 51 -24.90 -12.64 -11.48
N GLU A 52 -25.17 -11.35 -11.60
CA GLU A 52 -25.71 -10.74 -12.81
C GLU A 52 -24.65 -9.96 -13.61
N PRO A 53 -24.70 -10.00 -14.96
CA PRO A 53 -23.75 -9.27 -15.78
C PRO A 53 -23.99 -7.75 -15.70
N GLY A 54 -22.89 -7.01 -15.48
CA GLY A 54 -22.89 -5.57 -15.21
C GLY A 54 -23.67 -4.67 -16.19
N ARG A 55 -23.86 -5.13 -17.44
CA ARG A 55 -24.60 -4.42 -18.49
C ARG A 55 -26.10 -4.26 -18.20
N ASN A 56 -26.64 -5.02 -17.26
CA ASN A 56 -28.05 -4.99 -16.89
C ASN A 56 -28.35 -3.89 -15.86
N PHE A 57 -27.32 -3.27 -15.27
CA PHE A 57 -27.47 -2.23 -14.27
C PHE A 57 -27.49 -0.83 -14.88
N ASP A 58 -28.15 0.08 -14.17
CA ASP A 58 -28.12 1.50 -14.47
C ASP A 58 -26.67 2.04 -14.47
N GLY A 59 -26.35 2.88 -15.45
CA GLY A 59 -24.99 3.39 -15.64
C GLY A 59 -24.47 4.19 -14.45
N PHE A 60 -25.33 4.89 -13.72
CA PHE A 60 -24.94 5.61 -12.50
C PHE A 60 -24.57 4.63 -11.38
N LEU A 61 -25.31 3.55 -11.22
CA LEU A 61 -25.00 2.50 -10.24
C LEU A 61 -23.66 1.82 -10.55
N VAL A 62 -23.39 1.52 -11.82
CA VAL A 62 -22.10 0.96 -12.26
C VAL A 62 -20.95 1.91 -11.97
N PHE A 63 -21.11 3.20 -12.28
CA PHE A 63 -20.10 4.21 -12.00
C PHE A 63 -19.83 4.35 -10.49
N LEU A 64 -20.88 4.38 -9.67
CA LEU A 64 -20.76 4.47 -8.21
C LEU A 64 -20.06 3.24 -7.62
N GLY A 65 -20.41 2.04 -8.10
CA GLY A 65 -19.76 0.78 -7.72
C GLY A 65 -18.28 0.77 -8.10
N PHE A 66 -17.93 1.22 -9.30
CA PHE A 66 -16.53 1.31 -9.73
C PHE A 66 -15.72 2.32 -8.90
N MET A 67 -16.27 3.51 -8.65
CA MET A 67 -15.58 4.54 -7.87
C MET A 67 -15.36 4.13 -6.42
N SER A 68 -16.36 3.50 -5.79
CA SER A 68 -16.23 2.96 -4.43
C SER A 68 -15.22 1.82 -4.37
N ALA A 69 -15.27 0.90 -5.33
CA ALA A 69 -14.31 -0.19 -5.47
C ALA A 69 -12.87 0.32 -5.62
N PHE A 70 -12.66 1.30 -6.48
CA PHE A 70 -11.35 1.90 -6.70
C PHE A 70 -10.83 2.62 -5.45
N LEU A 71 -11.69 3.39 -4.78
CA LEU A 71 -11.33 4.07 -3.54
C LEU A 71 -10.92 3.06 -2.45
N VAL A 72 -11.70 2.00 -2.25
CA VAL A 72 -11.38 0.96 -1.27
C VAL A 72 -10.09 0.24 -1.62
N LEU A 73 -9.85 -0.08 -2.89
CA LEU A 73 -8.58 -0.67 -3.32
C LEU A 73 -7.39 0.24 -2.95
N VAL A 74 -7.46 1.53 -3.27
CA VAL A 74 -6.38 2.49 -2.95
C VAL A 74 -6.16 2.60 -1.45
N LEU A 75 -7.22 2.71 -0.66
CA LEU A 75 -7.12 2.80 0.80
C LEU A 75 -6.54 1.52 1.40
N CYS A 76 -7.02 0.35 0.99
CA CYS A 76 -6.51 -0.93 1.46
C CYS A 76 -5.03 -1.10 1.14
N LEU A 77 -4.60 -0.80 -0.09
CA LEU A 77 -3.19 -0.87 -0.48
C LEU A 77 -2.33 0.11 0.32
N TYR A 78 -2.79 1.34 0.52
CA TYR A 78 -2.08 2.33 1.31
C TYR A 78 -1.91 1.87 2.76
N PHE A 79 -3.02 1.54 3.45
CA PHE A 79 -2.98 1.16 4.86
C PHE A 79 -2.24 -0.16 5.08
N SER A 80 -2.40 -1.15 4.20
CA SER A 80 -1.68 -2.41 4.35
C SER A 80 -0.18 -2.21 4.18
N CYS A 81 0.27 -1.46 3.16
CA CYS A 81 1.69 -1.14 2.96
C CYS A 81 2.26 -0.30 4.10
N PHE A 82 1.46 0.65 4.62
CA PHE A 82 1.83 1.44 5.77
C PHE A 82 2.02 0.56 7.02
N ILE A 83 1.05 -0.28 7.36
CA ILE A 83 1.10 -1.16 8.54
C ILE A 83 2.23 -2.18 8.43
N THR A 84 2.44 -2.78 7.25
CA THR A 84 3.55 -3.74 7.08
C THR A 84 4.91 -3.07 7.17
N SER A 85 5.06 -1.86 6.64
CA SER A 85 6.27 -1.05 6.80
C SER A 85 6.51 -0.71 8.27
N LEU A 86 5.47 -0.24 8.96
CA LEU A 86 5.50 0.10 10.38
C LEU A 86 5.94 -1.10 11.22
N ALA A 87 5.30 -2.26 11.05
CA ALA A 87 5.63 -3.48 11.77
C ALA A 87 7.04 -4.00 11.47
N TYR A 88 7.47 -3.96 10.21
CA TYR A 88 8.78 -4.47 9.81
C TYR A 88 9.93 -3.60 10.32
N PHE A 89 9.86 -2.28 10.11
CA PHE A 89 10.92 -1.35 10.48
C PHE A 89 10.91 -1.00 11.98
N TRP A 90 9.84 -1.30 12.72
CA TRP A 90 9.79 -1.15 14.18
C TRP A 90 10.95 -1.86 14.88
N ARG A 91 11.33 -3.06 14.42
CA ARG A 91 12.47 -3.80 14.96
C ARG A 91 13.79 -3.07 14.71
N ALA A 92 13.94 -2.42 13.56
CA ALA A 92 15.14 -1.65 13.24
C ALA A 92 15.23 -0.38 14.10
N PHE A 93 14.09 0.28 14.34
CA PHE A 93 13.99 1.42 15.26
C PHE A 93 14.34 1.03 16.70
N LYS A 94 13.75 -0.04 17.23
CA LYS A 94 14.04 -0.52 18.59
C LYS A 94 15.49 -0.96 18.82
N ARG A 95 16.19 -1.36 17.78
CA ARG A 95 17.62 -1.73 17.83
C ARG A 95 18.56 -0.52 17.68
N GLY A 96 18.03 0.70 17.50
CA GLY A 96 18.84 1.91 17.28
C GLY A 96 19.47 1.99 15.89
N ASN A 97 19.07 1.13 14.95
CA ASN A 97 19.62 1.13 13.59
C ASN A 97 19.08 2.30 12.75
N ILE A 98 17.90 2.82 13.10
CA ILE A 98 17.27 3.99 12.49
C ILE A 98 16.71 4.92 13.57
N THR A 99 16.72 6.23 13.31
CA THR A 99 16.14 7.24 14.19
C THR A 99 14.60 7.26 14.09
N ALA A 100 13.93 7.96 15.01
CA ALA A 100 12.46 8.11 14.97
C ALA A 100 12.00 8.82 13.68
N ASP A 101 12.73 9.85 13.25
CA ASP A 101 12.44 10.58 12.01
C ASP A 101 12.64 9.70 10.78
N GLU A 102 13.75 8.94 10.73
CA GLU A 102 14.01 7.97 9.65
C GLU A 102 12.91 6.91 9.58
N TYR A 103 12.42 6.45 10.74
CA TYR A 103 11.34 5.47 10.81
C TYR A 103 10.02 6.01 10.25
N LEU A 104 9.63 7.22 10.65
CA LEU A 104 8.42 7.88 10.14
C LEU A 104 8.53 8.21 8.65
N ASP A 105 9.70 8.65 8.20
CA ASP A 105 9.97 8.95 6.80
C ASP A 105 9.87 7.69 5.92
N ILE A 106 10.35 6.54 6.39
CA ILE A 106 10.16 5.27 5.69
C ILE A 106 8.68 4.90 5.63
N CYS A 107 7.97 4.98 6.76
CA CYS A 107 6.59 4.49 6.86
C CYS A 107 5.59 5.36 6.09
N PHE A 108 5.66 6.69 6.25
CA PHE A 108 4.70 7.64 5.67
C PHE A 108 5.12 8.16 4.30
N LYS A 109 6.43 8.32 4.08
CA LYS A 109 6.94 9.00 2.87
C LYS A 109 7.63 8.04 1.91
N GLY A 110 7.94 6.82 2.33
CA GLY A 110 8.75 5.89 1.54
C GLY A 110 10.17 6.42 1.29
N LEU A 111 10.68 7.28 2.17
CA LEU A 111 12.01 7.86 2.08
C LEU A 111 12.96 7.07 2.97
N TYR A 112 14.03 6.55 2.38
CA TYR A 112 14.99 5.69 3.08
C TYR A 112 16.24 6.47 3.49
N PRO A 113 16.86 6.10 4.63
CA PRO A 113 18.08 6.73 5.13
C PRO A 113 19.20 6.78 4.10
N GLN A 114 19.97 7.87 4.12
CA GLN A 114 21.13 8.04 3.23
C GLN A 114 22.16 6.92 3.34
N LYS A 115 22.41 6.42 4.56
CA LYS A 115 23.27 5.24 4.82
C LYS A 115 22.87 3.97 4.04
N TRP A 116 21.61 3.88 3.59
CA TRP A 116 21.08 2.75 2.81
C TRP A 116 21.08 3.01 1.29
N GLN A 117 21.44 4.22 0.84
CA GLN A 117 21.50 4.63 -0.57
C GLN A 117 22.88 4.31 -1.17
N ARG A 118 22.94 4.02 -2.47
CA ARG A 118 24.18 3.84 -3.23
C ARG A 118 24.90 5.19 -3.36
N GLY A 119 26.23 5.19 -3.26
CA GLY A 119 27.04 6.41 -3.45
C GLY A 119 27.28 7.25 -2.19
N LEU A 120 26.89 6.74 -1.02
CA LEU A 120 27.16 7.25 0.32
C LEU A 120 27.61 6.10 1.23
#